data_AF-A0A6M0A8L4-F1
#
_entry.id   AF-A0A6M0A8L4-F1
#
_cell.length_a   1.000
_cell.length_b   1.000
_cell.length_c   1.000
_cell.angle_alpha   90.00
_cell.angle_beta   90.00
_cell.angle_gamma   90.00
#
_symmetry.space_group_name_H-M   'P 1'
#
loop_
_entity.id
_entity.type
_entity.pdbx_description
1 polymer ?
#
loop_
_entity_poly.entity_id
_entity_poly.type
_entity_poly.pdbx_seq_one_letter_code
_entity_poly.pdbx_strand_id
1 'polypeptide(L)'
;MFEILLFQVIQHLATFLCCIAAWTLIGIALWRIRVTFQDGVAHLRQLHQIPCSRCAFFTGDYRLKCTVHPSKALTEEAINCYDYEATLNPTRVNSRRCKCSHQATSKVV
;
A
#
# COMPACT_ATOMS: atom_id res chain seq x y z
N MET A 1 -26.88 -45.09 39.07
CA MET A 1 -25.70 -44.34 39.57
C MET A 1 -24.62 -44.24 38.50
N PHE A 2 -24.23 -45.34 37.84
CA PHE A 2 -23.22 -45.36 36.76
C PHE A 2 -23.58 -44.48 35.54
N GLU A 3 -24.81 -44.59 35.00
CA GLU A 3 -25.28 -43.77 33.86
C GLU A 3 -25.24 -42.25 34.14
N ILE A 4 -25.53 -41.86 35.38
CA ILE A 4 -25.54 -40.44 35.81
C ILE A 4 -24.11 -39.91 35.86
N LEU A 5 -23.17 -40.70 36.39
CA LEU A 5 -21.75 -40.35 36.41
C LEU A 5 -21.20 -40.22 34.98
N LEU A 6 -21.58 -41.15 34.09
CA LEU A 6 -21.17 -41.11 32.68
C LEU A 6 -21.64 -39.82 31.99
N PHE A 7 -22.91 -39.45 32.17
CA PHE A 7 -23.48 -38.22 31.59
C PHE A 7 -22.78 -36.96 32.11
N GLN A 8 -22.50 -36.90 33.41
CA GLN A 8 -21.81 -35.76 34.03
C GLN A 8 -20.37 -35.59 33.48
N VAL A 9 -19.63 -36.68 33.33
CA VAL A 9 -18.26 -36.67 32.79
C VAL A 9 -18.26 -36.25 31.32
N ILE A 10 -19.18 -36.78 30.51
CA ILE A 10 -19.31 -36.42 29.09
C ILE A 10 -19.62 -34.94 28.93
N GLN A 11 -20.57 -34.40 29.73
CA GLN A 11 -20.94 -32.98 29.65
C GLN A 11 -19.74 -32.08 29.98
N HIS A 12 -18.99 -32.39 31.03
CA HIS A 12 -17.80 -31.60 31.40
C HIS A 12 -16.75 -31.65 30.30
N LEU A 13 -16.44 -32.84 29.79
CA LEU A 13 -15.46 -33.01 28.72
C LEU A 13 -15.87 -32.23 27.46
N ALA A 14 -17.14 -32.31 27.06
CA ALA A 14 -17.66 -31.56 25.92
C ALA A 14 -17.57 -30.04 26.12
N THR A 15 -17.90 -29.53 27.31
CA THR A 15 -17.73 -28.12 27.65
C THR A 15 -16.27 -27.68 27.57
N PHE A 16 -15.35 -28.44 28.15
CA PHE A 16 -13.92 -28.09 28.10
C PHE A 16 -13.38 -28.06 26.67
N LEU A 17 -13.72 -29.05 25.85
CA LEU A 17 -13.32 -29.08 24.43
C LEU A 17 -13.92 -27.92 23.64
N CYS A 18 -15.19 -27.59 23.88
CA CYS A 18 -15.86 -26.44 23.24
C CYS A 18 -15.18 -25.12 23.60
N CYS A 19 -14.84 -24.91 24.88
CA CYS A 19 -14.12 -23.72 25.32
C CYS A 19 -12.76 -23.62 24.62
N ILE A 20 -11.98 -24.71 24.58
CA ILE A 20 -10.68 -24.72 23.91
C ILE A 20 -10.84 -24.38 22.42
N ALA A 21 -11.81 -25.01 21.74
CA ALA A 21 -12.09 -24.73 20.33
C ALA A 21 -12.50 -23.27 20.08
N ALA A 22 -13.32 -22.68 20.95
CA ALA A 22 -13.69 -21.27 20.84
C ALA A 22 -12.46 -20.36 20.98
N TRP A 23 -11.61 -20.61 21.98
CA TRP A 23 -10.38 -19.83 22.19
C TRP A 23 -9.39 -19.98 21.04
N THR A 24 -9.21 -21.18 20.47
CA THR A 24 -8.34 -21.36 19.31
C THR A 24 -8.86 -20.63 18.09
N LEU A 25 -10.18 -20.67 17.83
CA LEU A 25 -10.80 -19.92 16.73
C LEU A 25 -10.61 -18.41 16.92
N ILE A 26 -10.81 -17.89 18.12
CA ILE A 26 -10.55 -16.47 18.45
C ILE A 26 -9.08 -16.12 18.21
N GLY A 27 -8.16 -16.95 18.70
CA GLY A 27 -6.72 -16.76 18.50
C GLY A 27 -6.32 -16.74 17.02
N ILE A 28 -6.85 -17.67 16.23
CA ILE A 28 -6.64 -17.73 14.77
C ILE A 28 -7.23 -16.48 14.10
N ALA A 29 -8.45 -16.08 14.45
CA ALA A 29 -9.08 -14.88 13.89
C ALA A 29 -8.23 -13.62 14.15
N LEU A 30 -7.76 -13.44 15.39
CA LEU A 30 -6.87 -12.34 15.75
C LEU A 30 -5.54 -12.39 14.98
N TRP A 31 -4.97 -13.59 14.81
CA TRP A 31 -3.76 -13.76 14.01
C TRP A 31 -3.96 -13.33 12.56
N ARG A 32 -5.05 -13.79 11.94
CA ARG A 32 -5.41 -13.42 10.56
C ARG A 32 -5.57 -11.91 10.42
N ILE A 33 -6.29 -11.26 11.34
CA ILE A 33 -6.47 -9.81 11.35
C ILE A 33 -5.12 -9.09 11.44
N ARG A 34 -4.22 -9.54 12.32
CA ARG A 34 -2.89 -8.95 12.46
C ARG A 34 -2.06 -9.07 11.20
N VAL A 35 -2.05 -10.23 10.56
CA VAL A 35 -1.29 -10.45 9.31
C VAL A 35 -1.81 -9.52 8.21
N THR A 36 -3.13 -9.51 7.96
CA THR A 36 -3.72 -8.63 6.95
C THR A 36 -3.48 -7.14 7.24
N PHE A 37 -3.53 -6.74 8.51
CA PHE A 37 -3.24 -5.37 8.90
C PHE A 37 -1.77 -5.00 8.69
N GLN A 38 -0.84 -5.90 9.03
CA GLN A 38 0.59 -5.69 8.80
C GLN A 38 0.90 -5.59 7.31
N ASP A 39 0.29 -6.43 6.47
CA ASP A 39 0.46 -6.37 5.01
C ASP A 39 -0.08 -5.05 4.45
N GLY A 40 -1.25 -4.60 4.93
CA GLY A 40 -1.81 -3.30 4.56
C GLY A 40 -0.91 -2.13 4.98
N VAL A 41 -0.38 -2.15 6.21
CA VAL A 41 0.54 -1.12 6.71
C VAL A 41 1.88 -1.16 5.98
N ALA A 42 2.40 -2.34 5.63
CA ALA A 42 3.61 -2.48 4.83
C ALA A 42 3.40 -1.88 3.43
N HIS A 43 2.26 -2.14 2.81
CA HIS A 43 1.89 -1.56 1.53
C HIS A 43 1.73 -0.03 1.59
N LEU A 44 1.11 0.49 2.67
CA LEU A 44 1.04 1.93 2.91
C LEU A 44 2.43 2.55 3.17
N ARG A 45 3.33 1.85 3.87
CA ARG A 45 4.71 2.29 4.09
C ARG A 45 5.50 2.32 2.79
N GLN A 46 5.32 1.33 1.91
CA GLN A 46 5.91 1.36 0.56
C GLN A 46 5.42 2.58 -0.22
N LEU A 47 4.11 2.88 -0.16
CA LEU A 47 3.57 4.06 -0.82
C LEU A 47 4.12 5.38 -0.26
N HIS A 48 4.36 5.45 1.06
CA HIS A 48 4.97 6.61 1.71
C HIS A 48 6.50 6.69 1.52
N GLN A 49 7.17 5.59 1.18
CA GLN A 49 8.60 5.59 0.83
C GLN A 49 8.87 6.13 -0.56
N ILE A 50 7.87 6.20 -1.44
CA ILE A 50 8.04 6.74 -2.79
C ILE A 50 8.20 8.26 -2.72
N PRO A 51 9.38 8.82 -3.08
CA PRO A 51 9.66 10.23 -2.91
C PRO A 51 9.05 11.11 -4.03
N CYS A 52 8.31 10.53 -4.98
CA CYS A 52 7.75 11.23 -6.14
C CYS A 52 6.89 12.45 -5.76
N SER A 53 6.09 12.39 -4.70
CA SER A 53 5.24 13.50 -4.26
C SER A 53 6.02 14.76 -3.86
N ARG A 54 7.32 14.60 -3.54
CA ARG A 54 8.23 15.67 -3.13
C ARG A 54 9.29 15.97 -4.19
N CYS A 55 9.14 15.43 -5.41
CA CYS A 55 10.08 15.61 -6.51
C CYS A 55 9.72 16.83 -7.36
N ALA A 56 10.71 17.59 -7.83
CA ALA A 56 10.51 18.78 -8.68
C ALA A 56 9.89 18.47 -10.05
N PHE A 57 10.04 17.23 -10.53
CA PHE A 57 9.53 16.77 -11.83
C PHE A 57 8.14 16.12 -11.76
N PHE A 58 7.52 16.10 -10.58
CA PHE A 58 6.20 15.53 -10.36
C PHE A 58 5.11 16.53 -10.75
N THR A 59 4.33 16.18 -11.78
CA THR A 59 3.26 17.01 -12.33
C THR A 59 1.89 16.69 -11.74
N GLY A 60 1.72 15.53 -11.11
CA GLY A 60 0.45 15.12 -10.50
C GLY A 60 -0.68 14.81 -11.49
N ASP A 61 -0.43 14.86 -12.79
CA ASP A 61 -1.41 14.52 -13.83
C ASP A 61 -1.47 12.99 -14.04
N TYR A 62 -2.67 12.45 -14.19
CA TYR A 62 -2.90 11.02 -14.42
C TYR A 62 -2.25 10.51 -15.72
N ARG A 63 -2.19 11.35 -16.76
CA ARG A 63 -1.58 11.02 -18.06
C ARG A 63 -0.06 11.16 -18.04
N LEU A 64 0.44 12.10 -17.24
CA LEU A 64 1.86 12.40 -17.14
C LEU A 64 2.22 12.62 -15.67
N LYS A 65 2.54 11.53 -14.98
CA LYS A 65 2.84 11.53 -13.53
C LYS A 65 4.19 12.18 -13.21
N CYS A 66 5.20 11.93 -14.04
CA CYS A 66 6.54 12.51 -13.97
C CYS A 66 7.00 12.88 -15.38
N THR A 67 7.72 13.99 -15.53
CA THR A 67 8.21 14.47 -16.84
C THR A 67 9.41 13.70 -17.37
N VAL A 68 10.21 13.07 -16.49
CA VAL A 68 11.41 12.31 -16.89
C VAL A 68 11.07 10.85 -17.14
N HIS A 69 10.31 10.26 -16.21
CA HIS A 69 9.98 8.84 -16.22
C HIS A 69 8.47 8.62 -15.96
N PRO A 70 7.60 8.87 -16.96
CA PRO A 70 6.15 8.83 -16.78
C PRO A 70 5.60 7.43 -16.45
N SER A 71 6.26 6.37 -16.91
CA SER A 71 5.88 4.97 -16.66
C SER A 71 6.33 4.45 -15.29
N LYS A 72 7.39 5.00 -14.71
CA LYS A 72 8.00 4.54 -13.44
C LYS A 72 7.56 5.37 -12.23
N ALA A 73 6.85 6.48 -12.43
CA ALA A 73 6.42 7.34 -11.33
C ALA A 73 5.35 6.68 -10.46
N LEU A 74 5.43 6.90 -9.13
CA LEU A 74 4.50 6.36 -8.13
C LEU A 74 4.49 4.82 -8.06
N THR A 75 5.59 4.16 -8.45
CA THR A 75 5.80 2.71 -8.29
C THR A 75 6.98 2.42 -7.36
N GLU A 76 7.15 1.17 -6.94
CA GLU A 76 8.27 0.75 -6.08
C GLU A 76 9.65 1.01 -6.74
N GLU A 77 9.73 1.02 -8.07
CA GLU A 77 10.95 1.36 -8.80
C GLU A 77 11.40 2.82 -8.55
N ALA A 78 10.48 3.71 -8.17
CA ALA A 78 10.78 5.11 -7.91
C ALA A 78 11.35 5.38 -6.51
N ILE A 79 11.40 4.39 -5.61
CA ILE A 79 11.96 4.54 -4.26
C ILE A 79 13.43 4.98 -4.35
N ASN A 80 14.19 4.46 -5.32
CA ASN A 80 15.58 4.84 -5.61
C ASN A 80 15.72 5.56 -6.97
N CYS A 81 14.79 6.46 -7.28
CA CYS A 81 14.86 7.23 -8.52
C CYS A 81 16.15 8.06 -8.59
N TYR A 82 16.97 7.82 -9.61
CA TYR A 82 18.26 8.51 -9.79
C TYR A 82 18.11 10.00 -10.12
N ASP A 83 17.00 10.37 -10.77
CA ASP A 83 16.67 11.77 -11.12
C ASP A 83 15.88 12.49 -10.02
N TYR A 84 15.82 11.92 -8.80
CA TYR A 84 15.10 12.52 -7.70
C TYR A 84 15.75 13.86 -7.31
N GLU A 85 15.00 14.95 -7.48
CA GLU A 85 15.37 16.27 -7.02
C GLU A 85 14.30 16.78 -6.06
N ALA A 86 14.66 16.97 -4.79
CA ALA A 86 13.73 17.41 -3.77
C ALA A 86 13.22 18.83 -4.06
N THR A 87 11.91 19.03 -4.00
CA THR A 87 11.28 20.35 -4.08
C THR A 87 11.58 21.14 -2.80
N LEU A 88 12.80 21.67 -2.67
CA LEU A 88 13.23 22.50 -1.55
C LEU A 88 12.73 23.95 -1.65
N ASN A 89 11.94 24.30 -2.67
CA ASN A 89 11.38 25.64 -2.77
C ASN A 89 10.06 25.69 -3.57
N PRO A 90 8.90 26.01 -2.95
CA PRO A 90 7.63 26.20 -3.66
C PRO A 90 7.67 27.40 -4.63
N THR A 91 8.65 28.30 -4.53
CA THR A 91 8.77 29.44 -5.47
C THR A 91 9.36 29.08 -6.85
N ARG A 92 9.53 27.80 -7.18
CA ARG A 92 9.76 27.38 -8.58
C ARG A 92 8.59 26.67 -9.24
N VAL A 93 7.36 26.78 -8.72
CA VAL A 93 6.16 26.65 -9.55
C VAL A 93 5.96 27.97 -10.30
N ASN A 94 6.84 28.26 -11.28
CA ASN A 94 6.62 29.13 -12.46
C ASN A 94 7.95 29.61 -13.10
N SER A 95 8.79 28.73 -13.67
CA SER A 95 9.81 29.22 -14.62
C SER A 95 10.42 28.19 -15.59
N ARG A 96 9.75 27.08 -15.89
CA ARG A 96 10.03 26.35 -17.14
C ARG A 96 8.75 25.92 -17.83
N ARG A 97 7.91 26.91 -18.16
CA ARG A 97 7.34 26.94 -19.50
C ARG A 97 8.52 27.15 -20.46
N CYS A 98 9.22 26.08 -20.82
CA CYS A 98 10.09 26.15 -21.99
C CYS A 98 9.17 26.48 -23.17
N LYS A 99 9.26 27.71 -23.66
CA LYS A 99 8.87 28.03 -25.03
C LYS A 99 9.81 27.25 -25.95
N CYS A 100 9.54 25.97 -26.16
CA CYS A 100 10.03 25.30 -27.35
C CYS A 100 9.00 25.58 -28.44
N SER A 101 9.29 26.64 -29.18
CA SER A 101 8.97 26.73 -30.60
C SER A 101 9.38 25.43 -31.27
N HIS A 102 8.46 24.50 -31.47
CA HIS A 102 8.56 23.50 -32.51
C HIS A 102 7.20 23.39 -33.20
N GLN A 103 7.12 24.18 -34.26
CA GLN A 103 6.24 24.07 -35.40
C GLN A 103 6.05 22.61 -35.81
N ALA A 104 4.86 22.06 -35.56
CA ALA A 104 4.34 20.88 -36.25
C ALA A 104 3.43 21.35 -37.40
N THR A 105 4.03 21.94 -38.43
CA THR A 105 3.42 21.96 -39.76
C THR A 105 4.08 20.86 -40.58
N SER A 106 3.53 19.65 -40.54
CA SER A 106 3.79 18.66 -41.60
C SER A 106 2.59 18.65 -42.53
N LYS A 107 2.82 19.17 -43.74
CA LYS A 107 1.95 19.10 -44.90
C LYS A 107 1.54 17.65 -45.13
N VAL A 108 0.24 17.40 -45.25
CA VAL A 108 -0.29 16.24 -45.98
C VAL A 108 -0.21 16.63 -47.45
N VAL A 109 0.65 15.92 -48.18
CA VAL A 109 0.65 15.86 -49.64
C VAL A 109 -0.53 15.02 -50.09
#